data_AF-A0A839J2P1-F1
#
_entry.id   AF-A0A839J2P1-F1
#
_cell.length_a   1.000
_cell.length_b   1.000
_cell.length_c   1.000
_cell.angle_alpha   90.00
_cell.angle_beta   90.00
_cell.angle_gamma   90.00
#
_symmetry.space_group_name_H-M   'P 1'
#
loop_
_entity.id
_entity.type
_entity.pdbx_description
1 polymer ?
#
loop_
_entity_poly.entity_id
_entity_poly.type
_entity_poly.pdbx_seq_one_letter_code
_entity_poly.pdbx_strand_id
1 'polypeptide(L)'
;MPRVLLVLAIVAVTVYALVEAAQTPANRTRLMPRWLWFVAIVALPVVGPVGWFAVGRPPGGGIAGPGRRPPIAPDDDPDFLRRL
;
A
#
# COMPACT_ATOMS: atom_id res chain seq x y z
N MET A 1 12.71 -1.28 -29.93
CA MET A 1 12.65 -2.44 -29.01
C MET A 1 11.52 -2.29 -27.97
N PRO A 2 10.25 -2.12 -28.38
CA PRO A 2 9.14 -1.85 -27.44
C PRO A 2 8.86 -3.04 -26.49
N ARG A 3 9.15 -4.27 -26.92
CA ARG A 3 9.01 -5.48 -26.09
C ARG A 3 9.84 -5.44 -24.81
N VAL A 4 11.07 -4.91 -24.86
CA VAL A 4 11.96 -4.85 -23.69
C VAL A 4 11.43 -3.87 -22.65
N LEU A 5 10.93 -2.72 -23.12
CA LEU A 5 10.29 -1.71 -22.25
C LEU A 5 9.04 -2.27 -21.56
N LEU A 6 8.24 -3.06 -22.28
CA LEU A 6 7.04 -3.69 -21.73
C LEU A 6 7.38 -4.70 -20.63
N VAL A 7 8.40 -5.54 -20.83
CA VAL A 7 8.88 -6.48 -19.81
C VAL A 7 9.39 -5.73 -18.57
N LEU A 8 10.19 -4.68 -18.77
CA LEU A 8 10.69 -3.86 -17.65
C LEU A 8 9.55 -3.20 -16.87
N ALA A 9 8.51 -2.70 -17.55
CA ALA A 9 7.35 -2.12 -16.88
C ALA A 9 6.61 -3.15 -16.02
N ILE A 10 6.38 -4.37 -16.53
CA ILE A 10 5.73 -5.44 -15.76
C ILE A 10 6.57 -5.79 -14.52
N VAL A 11 7.88 -5.96 -14.69
CA VAL A 11 8.79 -6.24 -13.57
C VAL A 11 8.75 -5.12 -12.54
N ALA A 12 8.84 -3.85 -12.98
CA ALA A 12 8.78 -2.71 -12.08
C ALA A 12 7.47 -2.64 -11.28
N VAL A 13 6.33 -2.88 -11.95
CA VAL A 13 5.01 -2.93 -11.30
C VAL A 13 4.93 -4.09 -10.30
N THR A 14 5.48 -5.25 -10.65
CA THR A 14 5.50 -6.43 -9.79
C THR A 14 6.30 -6.16 -8.51
N VAL A 15 7.51 -5.61 -8.66
CA VAL A 15 8.39 -5.25 -7.54
C VAL A 15 7.73 -4.17 -6.68
N TYR A 16 7.15 -3.14 -7.29
CA TYR A 16 6.44 -2.09 -6.58
C TYR A 16 5.26 -2.65 -5.76
N ALA A 17 4.43 -3.50 -6.35
CA ALA A 17 3.32 -4.15 -5.64
C ALA A 17 3.82 -5.03 -4.48
N LEU A 18 4.96 -5.72 -4.66
CA LEU A 18 5.59 -6.52 -3.61
C LEU A 18 6.04 -5.65 -2.43
N VAL A 19 6.69 -4.51 -2.72
CA VAL A 19 7.14 -3.55 -1.71
C VAL A 19 5.96 -2.95 -0.96
N GLU A 20 4.88 -2.59 -1.67
CA GLU A 20 3.66 -2.05 -1.06
C GLU A 20 2.96 -3.09 -0.17
N ALA A 21 2.88 -4.34 -0.64
CA ALA A 21 2.38 -5.47 0.16
C ALA A 21 3.24 -5.74 1.40
N ALA A 22 4.56 -5.50 1.31
CA ALA A 22 5.46 -5.65 2.44
C ALA A 22 5.36 -4.53 3.49
N GLN A 23 5.09 -3.30 3.05
CA GLN A 23 4.90 -2.15 3.94
C GLN A 23 3.53 -2.16 4.63
N THR A 24 2.56 -2.89 4.09
CA THR A 24 1.22 -2.97 4.68
C THR A 24 1.21 -3.88 5.93
N PRO A 25 0.78 -3.38 7.11
CA PRO A 25 0.70 -4.21 8.31
C PRO A 25 -0.32 -5.33 8.16
N ALA A 26 0.06 -6.55 8.54
CA ALA A 26 -0.74 -7.78 8.34
C ALA A 26 -2.13 -7.76 8.99
N ASN A 27 -2.34 -6.87 9.98
CA ASN A 27 -3.63 -6.70 10.65
C ASN A 27 -4.62 -5.79 9.87
N ARG A 28 -4.24 -5.31 8.68
CA ARG A 28 -5.09 -4.48 7.81
C ARG A 28 -5.24 -5.01 6.37
N THR A 29 -4.59 -6.12 6.02
CA THR A 29 -4.80 -6.77 4.71
C THR A 29 -6.17 -7.42 4.69
N ARG A 30 -7.04 -6.98 3.79
CA ARG A 30 -8.38 -7.53 3.61
C ARG A 30 -8.31 -8.80 2.72
N LEU A 31 -9.28 -9.70 2.91
CA LEU A 31 -9.47 -11.02 2.29
C LEU A 31 -8.49 -12.14 2.61
N MET A 32 -7.18 -11.88 2.61
CA MET A 32 -6.19 -12.96 2.67
C MET A 32 -4.99 -12.60 3.55
N PRO A 33 -4.37 -13.60 4.22
CA PRO A 33 -3.17 -13.37 5.02
C PRO A 33 -2.01 -12.92 4.12
N ARG A 34 -1.16 -12.03 4.65
CA ARG A 34 -0.09 -11.35 3.91
C ARG A 34 0.81 -12.27 3.07
N TRP A 35 1.08 -13.48 3.55
CA TRP A 35 1.90 -14.47 2.83
C TRP A 35 1.27 -14.90 1.50
N LEU A 36 -0.06 -14.99 1.44
CA LEU A 36 -0.76 -15.44 0.25
C LEU A 36 -0.73 -14.38 -0.87
N TRP A 37 -0.75 -13.09 -0.49
CA TRP A 37 -0.56 -11.98 -1.44
C TRP A 37 0.85 -11.97 -2.04
N PHE A 38 1.88 -12.26 -1.25
CA PHE A 38 3.23 -12.41 -1.78
C PHE A 38 3.33 -13.56 -2.79
N VAL A 39 2.75 -14.71 -2.46
CA VAL A 39 2.71 -15.87 -3.36
C VAL A 39 1.98 -15.49 -4.65
N ALA A 40 0.83 -14.81 -4.58
CA ALA A 40 0.08 -14.38 -5.75
C ALA A 40 0.87 -13.39 -6.64
N ILE A 41 1.55 -12.40 -6.06
CA ILE A 41 2.37 -11.41 -6.79
C ILE A 41 3.55 -12.08 -7.49
N VAL A 42 4.22 -13.02 -6.82
CA VAL A 42 5.39 -13.70 -7.38
C VAL A 42 5.00 -14.77 -8.42
N ALA A 43 3.96 -15.56 -8.14
CA ALA A 43 3.51 -16.63 -9.04
C ALA A 43 2.80 -16.07 -10.29
N LEU A 44 2.12 -14.92 -10.15
CA LEU A 44 1.37 -14.27 -11.21
C LEU A 44 1.74 -12.78 -11.27
N PRO A 45 2.84 -12.40 -11.93
CA PRO A 45 3.37 -11.03 -11.94
C PRO A 45 2.46 -9.99 -12.61
N VAL A 46 1.37 -10.42 -13.27
CA VAL A 46 0.34 -9.52 -13.79
C VAL A 46 -0.90 -9.55 -12.90
N VAL A 47 -1.44 -10.73 -12.60
CA VAL A 47 -2.71 -10.87 -11.85
C VAL A 47 -2.53 -10.56 -10.36
N GLY A 48 -1.41 -10.94 -9.76
CA GLY A 48 -1.12 -10.71 -8.36
C GLY A 48 -1.04 -9.22 -8.00
N PRO A 49 -0.26 -8.39 -8.73
CA PRO A 49 -0.28 -6.94 -8.55
C PRO A 49 -1.66 -6.32 -8.77
N VAL A 50 -2.38 -6.73 -9.82
CA VAL A 50 -3.73 -6.21 -10.10
C VAL A 50 -4.71 -6.52 -8.97
N GLY A 51 -4.70 -7.74 -8.46
CA GLY A 51 -5.52 -8.13 -7.30
C GLY A 51 -5.15 -7.34 -6.05
N TRP A 52 -3.85 -7.10 -5.83
CA TRP A 52 -3.37 -6.33 -4.69
C TRP A 52 -3.90 -4.89 -4.72
N PHE A 53 -3.80 -4.22 -5.87
CA PHE A 53 -4.34 -2.87 -6.04
C PHE A 53 -5.87 -2.82 -5.94
N ALA A 54 -6.56 -3.84 -6.44
CA ALA A 54 -8.02 -3.87 -6.44
C ALA A 54 -8.61 -4.12 -5.05
N VAL A 55 -8.04 -5.03 -4.27
CA VAL A 55 -8.69 -5.53 -3.04
C VAL A 55 -7.74 -5.73 -1.86
N GLY A 56 -6.43 -5.88 -2.10
CA GLY A 56 -5.42 -6.08 -1.05
C GLY A 56 -5.08 -4.80 -0.28
N ARG A 57 -5.15 -3.64 -0.94
CA ARG A 57 -4.79 -2.33 -0.36
C ARG A 57 -5.84 -1.88 0.69
N PRO A 58 -5.45 -1.55 1.93
CA PRO A 58 -6.37 -0.98 2.90
C PRO A 58 -6.88 0.39 2.44
N PRO A 59 -8.14 0.79 2.77
CA PRO A 59 -8.80 2.01 2.27
C PRO A 59 -8.13 3.38 2.55
N GLY A 60 -6.94 3.43 3.14
CA GLY A 60 -6.21 4.67 3.43
C GLY A 60 -4.76 4.68 2.92
N GLY A 61 -4.40 3.73 2.05
CA GLY A 61 -3.02 3.55 1.61
C GLY A 61 -2.65 4.29 0.32
N GLY A 62 -3.49 5.16 -0.25
CA GLY A 62 -3.19 5.93 -1.48
C GLY A 62 -2.00 6.89 -1.34
N ILE A 63 -1.77 7.78 -2.31
CA ILE A 63 -0.65 8.78 -2.30
C ILE A 63 -0.59 9.63 -1.01
N ALA A 64 -1.65 9.66 -0.21
CA ALA A 64 -1.61 10.09 1.19
C ALA A 64 -0.96 9.00 2.07
N GLY A 65 0.30 9.21 2.44
CA GLY A 65 1.07 8.31 3.31
C GLY A 65 0.36 7.92 4.61
N PRO A 66 0.82 6.84 5.27
CA PRO A 66 0.12 6.21 6.37
C PRO A 66 -0.09 7.18 7.53
N GLY A 67 -1.37 7.49 7.81
CA GLY A 67 -1.79 7.97 9.13
C GLY A 67 -1.21 9.30 9.61
N ARG A 68 -0.75 10.18 8.71
CA ARG A 68 -0.62 11.59 9.09
C ARG A 68 -2.04 12.13 9.27
N ARG A 69 -2.57 12.01 10.50
CA ARG A 69 -3.53 13.00 10.99
C ARG A 69 -2.90 14.35 10.64
N PRO A 70 -3.62 15.25 9.95
CA PRO A 70 -3.12 16.61 9.79
C PRO A 70 -2.66 17.10 11.16
N PRO A 71 -1.46 17.69 11.28
CA PRO A 71 -1.08 18.32 12.54
C PRO A 71 -2.21 19.27 12.92
N ILE A 72 -2.87 18.99 14.04
CA ILE A 72 -3.93 19.83 14.55
C ILE A 72 -3.28 21.14 14.99
N ALA A 73 -3.86 22.28 14.62
CA ALA A 73 -3.35 23.55 15.10
C ALA A 73 -3.46 23.55 16.63
N PRO A 74 -2.48 24.11 17.37
CA PRO A 74 -2.55 24.18 18.84
C PRO A 74 -3.85 24.79 19.37
N ASP A 75 -4.44 25.72 18.61
CA ASP A 75 -5.71 26.39 18.96
C ASP A 75 -6.94 25.45 18.86
N ASP A 76 -6.85 24.38 18.05
CA ASP A 76 -7.92 23.40 17.84
C ASP A 76 -7.77 22.13 18.72
N ASP A 77 -6.70 22.03 19.53
CA ASP A 77 -6.44 20.89 20.41
C ASP A 77 -6.95 21.16 21.84
N PRO A 78 -8.02 20.49 22.32
CA PRO A 78 -8.53 20.70 23.66
C PRO A 78 -7.52 20.31 24.75
N ASP A 79 -6.60 19.38 24.48
CA ASP A 79 -5.56 19.00 25.43
C ASP A 79 -4.44 20.04 25.52
N PHE A 80 -4.19 20.81 24.45
CA PHE A 80 -3.31 21.97 24.47
C PHE A 80 -3.95 23.12 25.27
N LEU A 81 -5.22 23.44 24.98
CA LEU A 81 -5.96 24.50 25.68
C LEU A 81 -6.11 24.24 27.19
N ARG A 82 -6.20 22.98 27.61
CA ARG A 82 -6.26 22.58 29.02
C ARG A 82 -4.96 22.81 29.79
N ARG A 83 -3.83 23.01 29.10
CA ARG A 83 -2.50 23.18 29.71
C ARG A 83 -2.03 24.63 29.78
N LEU A 84 -2.83 25.57 29.24
CA LEU A 84 -2.60 27.01 29.35
C LEU A 84 -3.17 27.54 30.68
#